data_AF-A0A068QXH8-F1
#
_entry.id   AF-A0A068QXH8-F1
#
_cell.length_a   1.000
_cell.length_b   1.000
_cell.length_c   1.000
_cell.angle_alpha   90.00
_cell.angle_beta   90.00
_cell.angle_gamma   90.00
#
_symmetry.space_group_name_H-M   'P 1'
#
loop_
_entity.id
_entity.type
_entity.pdbx_description
1 polymer ?
#
loop_
_entity_poly.entity_id
_entity_poly.type
_entity_poly.pdbx_seq_one_letter_code
_entity_poly.pdbx_strand_id
1 'polypeptide(L)'
;MSQLMTNWICIAMEGDTVDGRDMEPQWILDAAELYDPQLYTALIWPEHERWMGPMGEVLAVKAERGEDGALRLYAQLRPNHRLLDANRDGQLLFTSVEFTPDGNWARHRQNLSARAGSDKFASECRHNPPTV
;
A
#
# COMPACT_ATOMS: atom_id res chain seq x y z
N MET A 1 -15.88 2.99 15.75
CA MET A 1 -14.69 3.02 14.86
C MET A 1 -13.99 4.36 15.04
N SER A 2 -12.66 4.40 15.05
CA SER A 2 -11.91 5.66 15.06
C SER A 2 -12.36 6.54 13.91
N GLN A 3 -12.51 7.86 14.11
CA GLN A 3 -12.78 8.80 13.01
C GLN A 3 -11.49 9.33 12.37
N LEU A 4 -10.32 8.96 12.93
CA LEU A 4 -9.03 9.45 12.47
C LEU A 4 -8.63 8.71 11.19
N MET A 5 -8.33 9.49 10.15
CA MET A 5 -7.79 9.01 8.88
C MET A 5 -6.50 9.75 8.54
N THR A 6 -5.65 9.11 7.76
CA THR A 6 -4.44 9.74 7.22
C THR A 6 -4.79 10.69 6.08
N ASN A 7 -3.83 11.56 5.75
CA ASN A 7 -3.78 12.15 4.42
C ASN A 7 -3.53 11.05 3.36
N TRP A 8 -3.54 11.43 2.09
CA TRP A 8 -3.10 10.55 1.01
C TRP A 8 -1.62 10.20 1.20
N ILE A 9 -1.35 8.92 1.37
CA ILE A 9 0.02 8.40 1.46
C ILE A 9 0.31 7.55 0.22
N CYS A 10 1.51 7.64 -0.32
CA CYS A 10 1.95 6.79 -1.43
C CYS A 10 2.20 5.37 -0.89
N ILE A 11 1.50 4.39 -1.46
CA ILE A 11 1.58 2.98 -1.05
C ILE A 11 2.17 2.06 -2.13
N ALA A 12 2.26 2.52 -3.38
CA ALA A 12 2.91 1.80 -4.47
C ALA A 12 3.31 2.76 -5.62
N MET A 13 4.24 2.33 -6.47
CA MET A 13 4.73 3.08 -7.63
C MET A 13 5.05 2.10 -8.78
N GLU A 14 4.83 2.53 -10.03
CA GLU A 14 5.15 1.74 -11.23
C GLU A 14 6.66 1.48 -11.37
N GLY A 15 7.01 0.37 -12.02
CA GLY A 15 8.38 -0.01 -12.37
C GLY A 15 9.01 -1.08 -11.49
N ASP A 16 10.34 -1.18 -11.60
CA ASP A 16 11.11 -2.26 -10.99
C ASP A 16 11.04 -2.24 -9.47
N THR A 17 10.72 -3.40 -8.92
CA THR A 17 10.68 -3.60 -7.48
C THR A 17 11.93 -4.32 -6.96
N VAL A 18 12.20 -4.22 -5.65
CA VAL A 18 13.48 -4.67 -5.06
C VAL A 18 13.66 -6.19 -5.12
N ASP A 19 12.58 -6.96 -5.18
CA ASP A 19 12.57 -8.42 -5.32
C ASP A 19 12.61 -8.89 -6.78
N GLY A 20 12.72 -7.95 -7.74
CA GLY A 20 12.85 -8.24 -9.16
C GLY A 20 11.53 -8.45 -9.90
N ARG A 21 10.37 -8.21 -9.26
CA ARG A 21 9.09 -8.10 -9.96
C ARG A 21 8.95 -6.73 -10.63
N ASP A 22 8.22 -6.69 -11.74
CA ASP A 22 7.81 -5.45 -12.39
C ASP A 22 6.42 -5.04 -11.89
N MET A 23 6.26 -3.77 -11.54
CA MET A 23 4.99 -3.18 -11.17
C MET A 23 4.35 -2.52 -12.38
N GLU A 24 3.45 -3.26 -13.06
CA GLU A 24 2.80 -2.76 -14.26
C GLU A 24 1.93 -1.52 -13.96
N PRO A 25 2.02 -0.45 -14.77
CA PRO A 25 1.19 0.75 -14.60
C PRO A 25 -0.31 0.44 -14.56
N GLN A 26 -0.73 -0.55 -15.36
CA GLN A 26 -2.13 -0.97 -15.44
C GLN A 26 -2.64 -1.49 -14.10
N TRP A 27 -1.82 -2.18 -13.31
CA TRP A 27 -2.25 -2.70 -12.00
C TRP A 27 -2.57 -1.57 -11.01
N ILE A 28 -1.84 -0.46 -11.08
CA ILE A 28 -2.11 0.72 -10.27
C ILE A 28 -3.40 1.42 -10.70
N LEU A 29 -3.62 1.55 -12.02
CA LEU A 29 -4.85 2.13 -12.56
C LEU A 29 -6.07 1.28 -12.19
N ASP A 30 -6.00 -0.03 -12.40
CA ASP A 30 -7.08 -0.97 -12.09
C ASP A 30 -7.39 -0.96 -10.60
N ALA A 31 -6.38 -0.94 -9.72
CA ALA A 31 -6.60 -0.86 -8.29
C ALA A 31 -7.28 0.44 -7.86
N ALA A 32 -6.95 1.57 -8.53
CA ALA A 32 -7.60 2.84 -8.24
C ALA A 32 -9.05 2.91 -8.77
N GLU A 33 -9.30 2.36 -9.97
CA GLU A 33 -10.62 2.40 -10.62
C GLU A 33 -11.61 1.43 -9.98
N LEU A 34 -11.14 0.24 -9.61
CA LEU A 34 -12.02 -0.85 -9.19
C LEU A 34 -12.27 -0.89 -7.67
N TYR A 35 -11.51 -0.14 -6.87
CA TYR A 35 -11.68 -0.18 -5.43
C TYR A 35 -12.97 0.51 -4.97
N ASP A 36 -13.91 -0.29 -4.46
CA ASP A 36 -15.11 0.19 -3.80
C ASP A 36 -15.18 -0.32 -2.35
N PRO A 37 -14.94 0.54 -1.33
CA PRO A 37 -14.99 0.16 0.07
C PRO A 37 -16.38 -0.30 0.55
N GLN A 38 -17.45 0.02 -0.19
CA GLN A 38 -18.81 -0.47 0.11
C GLN A 38 -19.00 -1.93 -0.31
N LEU A 39 -18.33 -2.37 -1.38
CA LEU A 39 -18.33 -3.76 -1.83
C LEU A 39 -17.30 -4.59 -1.07
N TYR A 40 -16.10 -4.05 -0.89
CA TYR A 40 -14.99 -4.72 -0.23
C TYR A 40 -14.04 -3.71 0.42
N THR A 41 -13.79 -3.84 1.72
CA THR A 41 -12.82 -3.00 2.44
C THR A 41 -11.48 -3.71 2.60
N ALA A 42 -10.41 -3.10 2.09
CA ALA A 42 -9.05 -3.59 2.30
C ALA A 42 -8.61 -3.35 3.76
N LEU A 43 -7.97 -4.36 4.35
CA LEU A 43 -7.53 -4.34 5.74
C LEU A 43 -6.01 -4.28 5.82
N ILE A 44 -5.51 -3.63 6.86
CA ILE A 44 -4.07 -3.51 7.10
C ILE A 44 -3.61 -4.70 7.95
N TRP A 45 -2.71 -5.53 7.43
CA TRP A 45 -2.20 -6.72 8.10
C TRP A 45 -0.71 -6.57 8.41
N PRO A 46 -0.29 -6.60 9.68
CA PRO A 46 1.13 -6.53 10.00
C PRO A 46 1.87 -7.70 9.32
N GLU A 47 2.94 -7.42 8.57
CA GLU A 47 3.75 -8.45 7.90
C GLU A 47 2.99 -9.43 6.97
N HIS A 48 1.81 -9.07 6.46
CA HIS A 48 0.91 -9.99 5.73
C HIS A 48 0.38 -11.17 6.57
N GLU A 49 0.53 -11.11 7.89
CA GLU A 49 0.14 -12.18 8.80
C GLU A 49 -1.29 -12.00 9.31
N ARG A 50 -2.11 -13.05 9.21
CA ARG A 50 -3.54 -12.99 9.59
C ARG A 50 -3.79 -13.26 11.07
N TRP A 51 -2.89 -13.95 11.75
CA TRP A 51 -3.09 -14.43 13.12
C TRP A 51 -3.09 -13.30 14.16
N MET A 52 -2.47 -12.16 13.86
CA MET A 52 -2.45 -10.97 14.72
C MET A 52 -3.73 -10.11 14.64
N GLY A 53 -4.57 -10.36 13.64
CA GLY A 53 -5.71 -9.52 13.32
C GLY A 53 -5.31 -8.23 12.59
N PRO A 54 -6.28 -7.55 11.96
CA PRO A 54 -6.01 -6.34 11.20
C PRO A 54 -5.67 -5.16 12.13
N MET A 55 -4.72 -4.34 11.71
CA MET A 55 -4.27 -3.13 12.42
C MET A 55 -4.85 -1.82 11.85
N GLY A 56 -5.81 -1.94 10.92
CA GLY A 56 -6.53 -0.81 10.34
C GLY A 56 -7.21 -1.20 9.03
N GLU A 57 -7.66 -0.21 8.30
CA GLU A 57 -8.35 -0.38 7.01
C GLU A 57 -8.03 0.75 6.03
N VAL A 58 -8.27 0.49 4.76
CA VAL A 58 -8.13 1.45 3.65
C VAL A 58 -9.49 2.07 3.37
N LEU A 59 -9.58 3.39 3.42
CA LEU A 59 -10.83 4.12 3.19
C LEU A 59 -11.03 4.45 1.72
N ALA A 60 -9.96 4.81 1.03
CA ALA A 60 -9.98 5.20 -0.37
C ALA A 60 -8.60 5.00 -0.98
N VAL A 61 -8.56 4.81 -2.30
CA VAL A 61 -7.34 4.77 -3.09
C VAL A 61 -7.49 5.68 -4.31
N LYS A 62 -6.36 6.17 -4.84
CA LYS A 62 -6.32 6.91 -6.10
C LYS A 62 -4.98 6.70 -6.79
N ALA A 63 -4.98 6.78 -8.12
CA ALA A 63 -3.76 6.75 -8.92
C ALA A 63 -3.42 8.16 -9.41
N GLU A 64 -2.19 8.61 -9.19
CA GLU A 64 -1.71 9.92 -9.66
C GLU A 64 -0.25 9.80 -10.11
N ARG A 65 0.12 10.56 -11.15
CA ARG A 65 1.53 10.69 -11.56
C ARG A 65 2.22 11.73 -10.67
N GLY A 66 3.42 11.43 -10.23
CA GLY A 66 4.25 12.39 -9.51
C GLY A 66 4.96 13.39 -10.42
N GLU A 67 5.73 14.27 -9.80
CA GLU A 67 6.55 15.28 -10.50
C GLU A 67 7.61 14.65 -11.41
N ASP A 68 8.06 13.44 -11.07
CA ASP A 68 8.98 12.62 -11.86
C ASP A 68 8.28 11.85 -13.00
N GLY A 69 6.98 12.05 -13.19
CA GLY A 69 6.18 11.41 -14.23
C GLY A 69 5.75 9.97 -13.90
N ALA A 70 6.28 9.37 -12.84
CA ALA A 70 5.97 8.01 -12.45
C ALA A 70 4.55 7.89 -11.84
N LEU A 71 3.82 6.87 -12.25
CA LEU A 71 2.51 6.54 -11.71
C LEU A 71 2.62 5.96 -10.30
N ARG A 72 1.81 6.48 -9.38
CA ARG A 72 1.78 6.07 -7.96
C ARG A 72 0.36 5.77 -7.52
N LEU A 73 0.22 4.76 -6.66
CA LEU A 73 -1.01 4.47 -5.93
C LEU A 73 -0.95 5.17 -4.57
N TYR A 74 -1.94 5.99 -4.28
CA TYR A 74 -2.12 6.63 -2.99
C TYR A 74 -3.32 6.04 -2.26
N ALA A 75 -3.24 6.00 -0.94
CA ALA A 75 -4.35 5.54 -0.08
C ALA A 75 -4.60 6.49 1.10
N GLN A 76 -5.85 6.53 1.55
CA GLN A 76 -6.22 7.06 2.86
C GLN A 76 -6.47 5.89 3.81
N LEU A 77 -5.78 5.88 4.94
CA LEU A 77 -5.85 4.79 5.91
C LEU A 77 -6.58 5.23 7.16
N ARG A 78 -7.29 4.29 7.77
CA ARG A 78 -7.79 4.38 9.14
C ARG A 78 -7.01 3.40 10.02
N PRO A 79 -5.90 3.83 10.64
CA PRO A 79 -5.15 2.98 11.56
C PRO A 79 -5.96 2.75 12.84
N ASN A 80 -5.80 1.58 13.45
CA ASN A 80 -6.27 1.35 14.82
C ASN A 80 -5.15 1.64 15.83
N HIS A 81 -5.47 1.56 17.13
CA HIS A 81 -4.52 1.86 18.20
C HIS A 81 -3.22 1.04 18.11
N ARG A 82 -3.28 -0.23 17.66
CA ARG A 82 -2.10 -1.10 17.55
C ARG A 82 -1.10 -0.60 16.51
N LEU A 83 -1.58 -0.14 15.35
CA LEU A 83 -0.70 0.44 14.34
C LEU A 83 -0.09 1.77 14.82
N LEU A 84 -0.87 2.57 15.54
CA LEU A 84 -0.37 3.81 16.12
C LEU A 84 0.72 3.56 17.18
N ASP A 85 0.49 2.57 18.06
CA ASP A 85 1.47 2.17 19.06
C ASP A 85 2.75 1.63 18.41
N ALA A 86 2.63 0.75 17.42
CA ALA A 86 3.78 0.23 16.67
C ALA A 86 4.58 1.34 15.98
N ASN A 87 3.91 2.28 15.32
CA ASN A 87 4.57 3.41 14.66
C ASN A 87 5.28 4.32 15.68
N ARG A 88 4.69 4.54 16.86
CA ARG A 88 5.33 5.29 17.95
C ARG A 88 6.61 4.60 18.42
N ASP A 89 6.62 3.27 18.42
CA ASP A 89 7.76 2.45 18.84
C ASP A 89 8.77 2.20 17.70
N GLY A 90 8.59 2.84 16.54
CA GLY A 90 9.52 2.75 15.40
C GLY A 90 9.35 1.50 14.53
N GLN A 91 8.21 0.82 14.64
CA GLN A 91 7.87 -0.40 13.90
C GLN A 91 6.81 -0.11 12.84
N LEU A 92 6.66 -1.02 11.86
CA LEU A 92 5.56 -0.98 10.87
C LEU A 92 5.50 0.34 10.07
N LEU A 93 6.67 0.90 9.74
CA LEU A 93 6.79 2.26 9.18
C LEU A 93 6.46 2.36 7.69
N PHE A 94 6.54 1.25 6.96
CA PHE A 94 6.39 1.23 5.50
C PHE A 94 5.24 0.34 5.08
N THR A 95 4.56 0.74 4.01
CA THR A 95 3.44 -0.02 3.44
C THR A 95 3.88 -0.87 2.26
N SER A 96 3.36 -2.09 2.17
CA SER A 96 3.46 -2.96 1.00
C SER A 96 2.06 -3.35 0.50
N VAL A 97 1.93 -3.49 -0.82
CA VAL A 97 0.70 -3.89 -1.51
C VAL A 97 0.87 -5.26 -2.18
N GLU A 98 -0.18 -6.08 -2.14
CA GLU A 98 -0.22 -7.36 -2.85
C GLU A 98 -1.25 -7.32 -3.96
N PHE A 99 -0.77 -7.34 -5.20
CA PHE A 99 -1.60 -7.56 -6.38
C PHE A 99 -1.69 -9.06 -6.66
N THR A 100 -2.91 -9.57 -6.83
CA THR A 100 -3.14 -10.97 -7.22
C THR A 100 -3.20 -11.09 -8.75
N PRO A 101 -2.53 -12.08 -9.37
CA PRO A 101 -2.45 -12.26 -10.83
C PRO A 101 -3.81 -12.38 -11.53
N ASP A 102 -4.84 -12.82 -10.80
CA ASP A 102 -6.15 -13.17 -11.36
C ASP A 102 -7.04 -11.94 -11.62
N GLY A 103 -6.55 -10.72 -11.37
CA GLY A 103 -7.32 -9.47 -11.51
C GLY A 103 -8.54 -9.36 -10.57
N ASN A 104 -8.76 -10.36 -9.71
CA ASN A 104 -9.94 -10.46 -8.87
C ASN A 104 -9.72 -9.77 -7.52
N TRP A 105 -9.73 -8.45 -7.56
CA TRP A 105 -9.55 -7.59 -6.39
C TRP A 105 -10.64 -7.75 -5.32
N ALA A 106 -11.82 -8.23 -5.72
CA ALA A 106 -12.98 -8.37 -4.83
C ALA A 106 -13.01 -9.68 -4.03
N ARG A 107 -12.31 -10.74 -4.48
CA ARG A 107 -12.55 -12.12 -3.99
C ARG A 107 -11.47 -12.66 -3.06
N HIS A 108 -10.27 -12.12 -3.13
CA HIS A 108 -9.19 -12.37 -2.18
C HIS A 108 -8.90 -11.08 -1.43
N ARG A 109 -9.20 -11.06 -0.12
CA ARG A 109 -9.04 -9.90 0.76
C ARG A 109 -7.63 -9.28 0.58
N GLN A 110 -7.53 -8.22 -0.22
CA GLN A 110 -6.29 -7.52 -0.53
C GLN A 110 -5.71 -6.87 0.72
N ASN A 111 -4.38 -6.99 0.84
CA ASN A 111 -3.64 -6.66 2.05
C ASN A 111 -2.78 -5.43 1.78
N LEU A 112 -2.94 -4.42 2.62
CA LEU A 112 -1.86 -3.47 2.87
C LEU A 112 -1.10 -4.03 4.07
N SER A 113 0.19 -4.32 3.96
CA SER A 113 0.97 -4.65 5.16
C SER A 113 1.80 -3.47 5.59
N ALA A 114 1.99 -3.38 6.90
CA ALA A 114 3.00 -2.52 7.47
C ALA A 114 4.18 -3.43 7.84
N ARG A 115 5.41 -3.12 7.41
CA ARG A 115 6.61 -3.96 7.64
C ARG A 115 7.52 -3.34 8.72
N ALA A 116 7.86 -4.10 9.76
CA ALA A 116 8.78 -3.77 10.84
C ALA A 116 10.07 -4.58 10.69
N GLY A 117 11.07 -4.00 10.02
CA GLY A 117 12.42 -4.55 9.94
C GLY A 117 12.65 -5.49 8.75
N SER A 118 13.64 -5.12 7.93
CA SER A 118 14.14 -5.77 6.70
C SER A 118 13.18 -5.84 5.50
N ASP A 119 13.63 -5.21 4.42
CA ASP A 119 13.23 -5.35 3.01
C ASP A 119 11.98 -4.62 2.50
N LYS A 120 12.21 -3.32 2.24
CA LYS A 120 12.00 -2.57 0.98
C LYS A 120 10.85 -2.97 0.03
N PHE A 121 9.60 -2.73 0.39
CA PHE A 121 8.46 -2.64 -0.55
C PHE A 121 7.44 -1.73 0.15
N ALA A 122 7.12 -0.49 -0.23
CA ALA A 122 6.97 0.09 -1.56
C ALA A 122 7.36 1.60 -1.66
N SER A 123 8.58 2.00 -1.29
CA SER A 123 9.03 3.40 -1.48
C SER A 123 10.45 3.62 -2.04
N GLU A 124 11.14 2.60 -2.53
CA GLU A 124 12.43 2.78 -3.20
C GLU A 124 12.42 2.19 -4.62
N CYS A 125 11.60 2.79 -5.50
CA CYS A 125 11.97 2.82 -6.91
C CYS A 125 13.27 3.63 -6.99
N ARG A 126 14.36 3.01 -7.45
CA ARG A 126 15.66 3.67 -7.52
C ARG A 126 15.54 4.94 -8.36
N HIS A 127 15.69 6.10 -7.74
CA HIS A 127 16.06 7.29 -8.47
C HIS A 127 17.49 7.04 -8.96
N ASN A 128 17.66 6.70 -10.24
CA ASN A 128 18.97 6.88 -10.85
C ASN A 128 19.07 8.41 -11.08
N PRO A 129 19.92 9.15 -10.34
CA PRO A 129 20.04 10.57 -10.60
C PRO A 129 20.45 10.77 -12.07
N PRO A 130 19.98 11.82 -12.76
CA PRO A 130 20.44 12.11 -14.10
C PRO A 130 21.97 12.24 -14.05
N THR A 131 22.64 11.34 -14.78
CA THR A 131 24.07 11.45 -15.07
C THR A 131 24.34 12.83 -15.63
N VAL A 132 25.14 13.62 -14.90
CA VAL A 132 25.84 14.79 -15.43
C VAL A 132 27.26 14.35 -15.78
#